data_AF-A0A974PIJ6-F1
#
_entry.id   AF-A0A974PIJ6-F1
#
_cell.length_a   1.000
_cell.length_b   1.000
_cell.length_c   1.000
_cell.angle_alpha   90.00
_cell.angle_beta   90.00
_cell.angle_gamma   90.00
#
_symmetry.space_group_name_H-M   'P 1'
#
loop_
_entity.id
_entity.type
_entity.pdbx_description
1 polymer ?
#
loop_
_entity_poly.entity_id
_entity_poly.type
_entity_poly.pdbx_seq_one_letter_code
_entity_poly.pdbx_strand_id
1 'polypeptide(L)'
;MEEQDAKRNEAEDREIEQLIERIVVDHDEQAMLAFLALFEEDMNVLSKYMRMSKDDAMQSLKLGLLEMVLNNQVIKNRKSKRK
;
A
#
# COMPACT_ATOMS: atom_id res chain seq x y z
N MET A 1 -6.42 -4.25 28.42
CA MET A 1 -5.87 -5.01 27.27
C MET A 1 -6.30 -4.35 25.96
N GLU A 2 -7.52 -3.82 25.86
CA GLU A 2 -8.03 -3.12 24.66
C GLU A 2 -7.32 -1.79 24.31
N GLU A 3 -6.88 -1.00 25.29
CA GLU A 3 -6.20 0.28 25.00
C GLU A 3 -4.80 0.15 24.37
N GLN A 4 -4.13 -0.99 24.53
CA GLN A 4 -2.81 -1.21 23.93
C GLN A 4 -2.92 -1.61 22.45
N ASP A 5 -3.94 -2.40 22.10
CA ASP A 5 -4.19 -2.81 20.71
C ASP A 5 -4.64 -1.60 19.86
N ALA A 6 -5.48 -0.72 20.41
CA ALA A 6 -5.89 0.51 19.71
C ALA A 6 -4.69 1.44 19.40
N LYS A 7 -3.80 1.65 20.38
CA LYS A 7 -2.61 2.49 20.20
C LYS A 7 -1.60 1.91 19.21
N ARG A 8 -1.52 0.57 19.13
CA ARG A 8 -0.66 -0.14 18.18
C ARG A 8 -1.18 0.02 16.75
N ASN A 9 -2.49 -0.16 16.55
CA ASN A 9 -3.13 0.05 15.24
C ASN A 9 -2.96 1.50 14.76
N GLU A 10 -3.10 2.50 15.65
CA GLU A 10 -2.85 3.91 15.29
C GLU A 10 -1.38 4.22 14.93
N ALA A 11 -0.43 3.47 15.47
CA ALA A 11 0.98 3.62 15.13
C ALA A 11 1.28 3.01 13.76
N GLU A 12 0.71 1.83 13.48
CA GLU A 12 0.80 1.13 12.19
C GLU A 12 0.15 1.96 11.06
N ASP A 13 -1.01 2.59 11.31
CA ASP A 13 -1.66 3.49 10.36
C ASP A 13 -0.79 4.71 10.01
N ARG A 14 -0.16 5.33 11.02
CA ARG A 14 0.75 6.48 10.81
C ARG A 14 2.00 6.09 10.03
N GLU A 15 2.52 4.89 10.25
CA GLU A 15 3.67 4.37 9.52
C GLU A 15 3.32 4.16 8.03
N ILE A 16 2.15 3.59 7.75
CA ILE A 16 1.64 3.43 6.38
C ILE A 16 1.46 4.79 5.69
N GLU A 17 0.88 5.78 6.37
CA GLU A 17 0.72 7.13 5.83
C GLU A 17 2.06 7.78 5.46
N GLN A 18 3.08 7.67 6.31
CA GLN A 18 4.41 8.21 6.06
C GLN A 18 5.10 7.52 4.87
N LEU A 19 4.96 6.20 4.74
CA LEU A 19 5.50 5.48 3.60
C LEU A 19 4.80 5.90 2.31
N ILE A 20 3.47 6.05 2.32
CA ILE A 20 2.70 6.54 1.17
C ILE A 20 3.15 7.95 0.77
N GLU A 21 3.37 8.86 1.72
CA GLU A 21 3.84 10.22 1.43
C GLU A 21 5.21 10.21 0.74
N ARG A 22 6.16 9.44 1.27
CA ARG A 22 7.51 9.29 0.67
C ARG A 22 7.49 8.67 -0.72
N ILE A 23 6.63 7.67 -0.96
CA ILE A 23 6.46 7.04 -2.27
C ILE A 23 5.94 8.06 -3.29
N VAL A 24 4.96 8.87 -2.89
CA VAL A 24 4.25 9.80 -3.80
C VAL A 24 5.07 11.07 -4.06
N VAL A 25 5.65 11.65 -3.01
CA VAL A 25 6.31 12.97 -3.08
C VAL A 25 7.76 12.83 -3.51
N ASP A 26 8.48 11.90 -2.90
CA ASP A 26 9.93 11.76 -3.08
C ASP A 26 10.29 10.67 -4.10
N HIS A 27 9.28 9.94 -4.62
CA HIS A 27 9.48 8.76 -5.48
C HIS A 27 10.44 7.74 -4.85
N ASP A 28 10.38 7.60 -3.53
CA ASP A 28 11.31 6.80 -2.74
C ASP A 28 11.06 5.29 -2.96
N GLU A 29 11.96 4.65 -3.70
CA GLU A 29 11.94 3.21 -3.96
C GLU A 29 12.08 2.37 -2.68
N GLN A 30 12.81 2.84 -1.67
CA GLN A 30 12.95 2.12 -0.40
C GLN A 30 11.67 2.18 0.42
N ALA A 31 10.99 3.33 0.42
CA ALA A 31 9.67 3.44 1.01
C ALA A 31 8.65 2.53 0.30
N MET A 32 8.77 2.39 -1.03
CA MET A 32 7.93 1.50 -1.84
C MET A 32 8.11 0.03 -1.44
N LEU A 33 9.37 -0.41 -1.31
CA LEU A 33 9.68 -1.78 -0.89
C LEU A 33 9.23 -2.05 0.55
N ALA A 34 9.46 -1.11 1.46
CA ALA A 34 9.01 -1.22 2.85
C ALA A 34 7.48 -1.32 2.94
N PHE A 35 6.76 -0.49 2.17
CA PHE A 35 5.31 -0.55 2.09
C PHE A 35 4.81 -1.89 1.55
N LEU A 36 5.41 -2.42 0.47
CA LEU A 36 5.03 -3.73 -0.06
C LEU A 36 5.30 -4.88 0.91
N ALA A 37 6.38 -4.79 1.70
CA ALA A 37 6.73 -5.81 2.69
C ALA A 37 5.66 -5.96 3.78
N LEU A 38 4.98 -4.87 4.16
CA LEU A 38 3.91 -4.90 5.16
C LEU A 38 2.74 -5.80 4.74
N PHE A 39 2.48 -5.92 3.43
CA PHE A 39 1.35 -6.69 2.90
C PHE A 39 1.78 -8.01 2.25
N GLU A 40 3.06 -8.38 2.32
CA GLU A 40 3.58 -9.53 1.58
C GLU A 40 2.98 -10.86 2.06
N GLU A 41 2.72 -10.99 3.37
CA GLU A 41 2.06 -12.17 3.93
C GLU A 41 0.62 -12.33 3.40
N ASP A 42 -0.15 -11.24 3.41
CA ASP A 42 -1.51 -11.21 2.87
C ASP A 42 -1.52 -11.50 1.37
N MET A 43 -0.60 -10.90 0.62
CA MET A 43 -0.46 -11.16 -0.81
C MET A 43 -0.15 -12.62 -1.09
N ASN A 44 0.69 -13.26 -0.29
CA ASN A 44 1.03 -14.68 -0.41
C ASN A 44 -0.15 -15.61 -0.09
N VAL A 45 -1.09 -15.17 0.76
CA VAL A 45 -2.37 -15.88 0.96
C VAL A 45 -3.29 -15.67 -0.24
N LEU A 46 -3.46 -14.42 -0.68
CA LEU A 46 -4.31 -14.04 -1.80
C LEU A 46 -3.88 -14.67 -3.12
N SER A 47 -2.57 -14.81 -3.34
CA SER A 47 -2.01 -15.37 -4.57
C SER A 47 -2.49 -16.81 -4.83
N LYS A 48 -2.83 -17.56 -3.78
CA LYS A 48 -3.35 -18.95 -3.89
C LYS A 48 -4.70 -19.04 -4.57
N TYR A 49 -5.46 -17.94 -4.58
CA TYR A 49 -6.81 -17.88 -5.17
C TYR A 49 -6.79 -17.37 -6.61
N MET A 50 -5.64 -16.92 -7.12
CA MET A 50 -5.50 -16.43 -8.48
C MET A 50 -5.22 -17.59 -9.46
N ARG A 51 -5.83 -17.55 -10.65
CA ARG A 51 -5.64 -18.55 -11.71
C ARG A 51 -4.37 -18.28 -12.53
N MET A 52 -3.23 -18.12 -11.86
CA MET A 52 -1.91 -17.90 -12.48
C MET A 52 -0.79 -18.45 -11.60
N SER A 53 0.46 -18.38 -12.06
CA SER A 53 1.60 -18.82 -11.26
C SER A 53 1.71 -17.97 -9.98
N LYS A 54 2.31 -18.52 -8.93
CA LYS A 54 2.48 -17.80 -7.67
C LYS A 54 3.24 -16.48 -7.89
N ASP A 55 4.31 -16.52 -8.66
CA ASP A 55 5.15 -15.36 -8.90
C ASP A 55 4.39 -14.29 -9.70
N ASP A 56 3.64 -14.68 -10.73
CA ASP A 56 2.80 -13.76 -11.51
C ASP A 56 1.69 -13.15 -10.65
N ALA A 57 1.07 -13.94 -9.77
CA ALA A 57 0.03 -13.48 -8.85
C ALA A 57 0.61 -12.48 -7.85
N MET A 58 1.77 -12.78 -7.26
CA MET A 58 2.46 -11.87 -6.34
C MET A 58 2.82 -10.56 -7.02
N GLN A 59 3.38 -10.60 -8.23
CA GLN A 59 3.70 -9.40 -8.99
C GLN A 59 2.45 -8.59 -9.34
N SER A 60 1.36 -9.27 -9.73
CA SER A 60 0.08 -8.62 -10.03
C SER A 60 -0.50 -7.89 -8.81
N LEU A 61 -0.41 -8.50 -7.63
CA LEU A 61 -0.88 -7.91 -6.37
C LEU A 61 0.00 -6.72 -5.95
N LYS A 62 1.33 -6.85 -6.04
CA LYS A 62 2.26 -5.75 -5.77
C LYS A 62 2.00 -4.57 -6.70
N LEU A 63 1.87 -4.83 -8.00
CA LEU A 63 1.57 -3.79 -8.99
C LEU A 63 0.24 -3.10 -8.70
N GLY A 64 -0.84 -3.87 -8.48
CA GLY A 64 -2.16 -3.30 -8.22
C GLY A 64 -2.18 -2.42 -6.97
N LEU A 65 -1.48 -2.83 -5.89
CA LEU A 65 -1.39 -2.03 -4.67
C LEU A 65 -0.61 -0.72 -4.91
N LEU A 66 0.51 -0.77 -5.64
CA LEU A 66 1.28 0.42 -6.00
C LEU A 66 0.46 1.37 -6.89
N GLU A 67 -0.24 0.84 -7.88
CA GLU A 67 -1.13 1.64 -8.72
C GLU A 67 -2.21 2.33 -7.89
N MET A 68 -2.77 1.67 -6.87
CA MET A 68 -3.75 2.31 -5.98
C MET A 68 -3.14 3.49 -5.22
N VAL A 69 -1.91 3.34 -4.70
CA VAL A 69 -1.21 4.42 -3.99
C VAL A 69 -0.91 5.59 -4.93
N LEU A 70 -0.36 5.31 -6.10
CA LEU A 70 0.03 6.33 -7.09
C LEU A 70 -1.20 7.00 -7.73
N ASN A 71 -2.27 6.25 -7.99
CA ASN A 71 -3.48 6.78 -8.64
C ASN A 71 -4.49 7.41 -7.67
N ASN A 72 -4.45 7.11 -6.37
CA ASN A 72 -5.30 7.79 -5.38
C ASN A 72 -5.08 9.32 -5.36
N GLN A 73 -3.90 9.78 -5.78
CA GLN A 73 -3.58 11.21 -5.92
C GLN A 73 -4.19 11.84 -7.18
N VAL A 74 -4.43 11.05 -8.24
CA VAL A 74 -5.06 11.53 -9.48
C VAL A 74 -6.52 11.92 -9.23
N ILE A 75 -7.23 11.22 -8.33
CA ILE A 75 -8.63 11.51 -8.01
C ILE A 75 -8.77 12.72 -7.07
N LYS A 76 -7.87 12.89 -6.08
CA LYS A 76 -7.88 14.08 -5.20
C LYS A 76 -7.54 15.37 -5.98
N ASN A 77 -6.55 15.33 -6.88
CA ASN A 77 -6.19 16.50 -7.70
C ASN A 77 -7.24 16.89 -8.76
N ARG A 78 -8.06 15.94 -9.25
CA ARG A 78 -9.19 16.26 -10.16
C ARG A 78 -10.35 16.98 -9.47
N LYS A 79 -10.55 16.79 -8.16
CA LYS A 79 -11.58 17.51 -7.39
C LYS A 79 -11.14 18.92 -6.97
N SER A 80 -9.83 19.17 -6.83
CA SER A 80 -9.31 20.50 -6.49
C SER A 80 -9.25 21.49 -7.67
N LYS A 81 -9.23 21.01 -8.92
CA LYS A 81 -9.21 21.86 -10.13
C LYS A 81 -10.60 22.24 -10.68
N ARG A 82 -11.68 21.94 -9.95
CA ARG A 82 -13.06 22.34 -10.28
C ARG A 82 -13.60 23.44 -9.34
N LYS A 83 -12.73 24.35 -8.89
CA LYS A 83 -13.14 25.62 -8.28
C LYS A 83 -12.68 26.76 -9.18
#